data_AF-A8MD02-F1
#
_entry.id   AF-A8MD02-F1
#
_cell.length_a   1.000
_cell.length_b   1.000
_cell.length_c   1.000
_cell.angle_alpha   90.00
_cell.angle_beta   90.00
_cell.angle_gamma   90.00
#
_symmetry.space_group_name_H-M   'P 1'
#
loop_
_entity.id
_entity.type
_entity.pdbx_description
1 polymer ?
#
loop_
_entity_poly.entity_id
_entity_poly.type
_entity_poly.pdbx_seq_one_letter_code
_entity_poly.pdbx_strand_id
1 'polypeptide(L)'
;MSYTMTSKPMTYVLWVATPVAFAAFFAWGQVIKNYWMPIGLFIAYFILIFGISAYAGYKSYSRNRREGEQYRRRQALSRLTGDDIKKAMERDYELPKEYSALSKKMFLNLGIMIVLLIAVLLVYSTLFNKIAEVISALLGSTSMAQSTVEFLRYFITYLIMFGIWFAVFYVVARYTGLPYLSQNTSMMQNMPYIPTKSITFYKDAVIFDDLYVLKAPLDADSVMVDEKRRFVEIVLKKPMSNLPYRRLRIYTRDPRGVWEKYVSKYLETQVKVEEVKRPEPEPEKPREYRCPYCGALLSEDWEYCPKCGRKIPWDELRKAYE
;
A
#
# COMPACT_ATOMS: atom_id res chain seq x y z
N MET A 1 10.17 5.64 -9.72
CA MET A 1 11.42 4.87 -9.75
C MET A 1 11.22 3.59 -8.94
N SER A 2 11.30 2.40 -9.54
CA SER A 2 11.81 1.28 -8.72
C SER A 2 13.30 1.57 -8.57
N TYR A 3 13.79 1.75 -7.35
CA TYR A 3 15.20 1.99 -7.05
C TYR A 3 16.11 0.78 -7.39
N THR A 4 15.62 -0.14 -8.22
CA THR A 4 16.28 -1.39 -8.60
C THR A 4 17.18 -1.23 -9.84
N MET A 5 17.20 -0.07 -10.50
CA MET A 5 18.01 0.17 -11.71
C MET A 5 19.21 1.11 -11.50
N THR A 6 19.46 1.63 -10.31
CA THR A 6 20.69 2.37 -10.01
C THR A 6 21.65 1.48 -9.25
N SER A 7 22.91 1.38 -9.71
CA SER A 7 23.95 0.70 -8.96
C SER A 7 24.08 1.39 -7.60
N LYS A 8 24.19 0.61 -6.51
CA LYS A 8 24.35 1.12 -5.13
C LYS A 8 25.28 2.35 -5.03
N PRO A 9 26.49 2.38 -5.65
CA PRO A 9 27.37 3.56 -5.60
C PRO A 9 26.76 4.81 -6.27
N MET A 10 26.05 4.66 -7.38
CA MET A 10 25.41 5.76 -8.09
C MET A 10 24.26 6.36 -7.26
N THR A 11 23.59 5.54 -6.47
CA THR A 11 22.60 6.01 -5.49
C THR A 11 23.26 6.90 -4.44
N TYR A 12 24.37 6.47 -3.82
CA TYR A 12 25.08 7.27 -2.81
C TYR A 12 25.63 8.58 -3.35
N VAL A 13 26.19 8.58 -4.56
CA VAL A 13 26.66 9.80 -5.21
C VAL A 13 25.51 10.78 -5.38
N LEU A 14 24.33 10.33 -5.78
CA LEU A 14 23.16 11.20 -5.94
C LEU A 14 22.68 11.77 -4.59
N TRP A 15 22.66 10.96 -3.53
CA TRP A 15 22.27 11.41 -2.18
C TRP A 15 23.24 12.42 -1.54
N VAL A 16 24.51 12.42 -1.92
CA VAL A 16 25.52 13.37 -1.39
C VAL A 16 25.69 14.57 -2.31
N ALA A 17 25.76 14.34 -3.63
CA ALA A 17 25.97 15.41 -4.60
C ALA A 17 24.77 16.35 -4.69
N THR A 18 23.53 15.84 -4.57
CA THR A 18 22.34 16.69 -4.67
C THR A 18 22.23 17.70 -3.51
N PRO A 19 22.36 17.34 -2.22
CA PRO A 19 22.37 18.32 -1.13
C PRO A 19 23.51 19.32 -1.22
N VAL A 20 24.71 18.88 -1.62
CA VAL A 20 25.88 19.77 -1.78
C VAL A 20 25.65 20.78 -2.92
N ALA A 21 25.17 20.32 -4.08
CA ALA A 21 24.84 21.19 -5.19
C ALA A 21 23.72 22.17 -4.84
N PHE A 22 22.69 21.70 -4.12
CA PHE A 22 21.61 22.55 -3.63
C PHE A 22 22.11 23.63 -2.66
N ALA A 23 22.93 23.25 -1.68
CA ALA A 23 23.50 24.18 -0.72
C ALA A 23 24.36 25.25 -1.40
N ALA A 24 25.22 24.86 -2.35
CA ALA A 24 26.06 25.79 -3.10
C ALA A 24 25.21 26.77 -3.92
N PHE A 25 24.18 26.26 -4.56
CA PHE A 25 23.32 27.04 -5.43
C PHE A 25 22.46 28.07 -4.66
N PHE A 26 21.87 27.67 -3.52
CA PHE A 26 21.12 28.59 -2.67
C PHE A 26 22.02 29.62 -1.98
N ALA A 27 23.22 29.23 -1.56
CA ALA A 27 24.21 30.17 -1.03
C ALA A 27 24.58 31.24 -2.07
N TRP A 28 24.77 30.84 -3.33
CA TRP A 28 25.04 31.76 -4.44
C TRP A 28 23.89 32.75 -4.69
N GLY A 29 22.64 32.25 -4.62
CA GLY A 29 21.45 33.09 -4.75
C GLY A 29 21.34 34.19 -3.68
N GLN A 30 21.74 33.87 -2.44
CA GLN A 30 21.76 34.84 -1.33
C GLN A 30 22.83 35.93 -1.53
N VAL A 31 24.04 35.55 -1.97
CA VAL A 31 25.15 36.50 -2.22
C VAL A 31 24.81 37.50 -3.33
N ILE A 32 24.14 37.05 -4.40
CA ILE A 32 23.75 37.94 -5.52
C ILE A 32 22.53 38.80 -5.16
N LYS A 33 21.86 38.55 -4.02
CA LYS A 33 20.60 39.18 -3.61
C LYS A 33 19.48 39.07 -4.66
N ASN A 34 19.61 38.11 -5.58
CA ASN A 34 18.63 37.86 -6.62
C ASN A 34 17.90 36.56 -6.30
N TYR A 35 16.75 36.68 -5.64
CA TYR A 35 15.93 35.55 -5.24
C TYR A 35 15.22 34.87 -6.43
N TRP A 36 15.11 35.52 -7.58
CA TRP A 36 14.44 34.96 -8.76
C TRP A 36 15.25 33.87 -9.46
N MET A 37 16.58 34.00 -9.48
CA MET A 37 17.48 32.99 -10.05
C MET A 37 17.39 31.62 -9.33
N PRO A 38 17.47 31.55 -7.98
CA PRO A 38 17.35 30.28 -7.29
C PRO A 38 15.95 29.67 -7.39
N ILE A 39 14.90 30.49 -7.40
CA ILE A 39 13.52 30.03 -7.62
C ILE A 39 13.34 29.47 -9.04
N GLY A 40 13.84 30.16 -10.07
CA GLY A 40 13.73 29.72 -11.46
C GLY A 40 14.43 28.39 -11.72
N LEU A 41 15.63 28.19 -11.16
CA LEU A 41 16.35 26.93 -11.29
C LEU A 41 15.75 25.80 -10.45
N PHE A 42 15.14 26.10 -9.30
CA PHE A 42 14.32 25.14 -8.57
C PHE A 42 13.14 24.66 -9.42
N ILE A 43 12.40 25.57 -10.05
CA ILE A 43 11.28 25.21 -10.94
C ILE A 43 11.79 24.38 -12.14
N ALA A 44 12.91 24.78 -12.76
CA ALA A 44 13.51 24.04 -13.87
C ALA A 44 13.92 22.62 -13.47
N TYR A 45 14.49 22.45 -12.27
CA TYR A 45 14.81 21.14 -11.69
C TYR A 45 13.55 20.27 -11.51
N PHE A 46 12.47 20.85 -10.99
CA PHE A 46 11.18 20.15 -10.86
C PHE A 46 10.62 19.73 -12.21
N ILE A 47 10.62 20.62 -13.21
CA ILE A 47 10.17 20.31 -14.57
C ILE A 47 11.01 19.17 -15.17
N LEU A 48 12.33 19.21 -14.99
CA LEU A 48 13.24 18.19 -15.51
C LEU A 48 12.99 16.84 -14.85
N ILE A 49 12.90 16.77 -13.51
CA ILE A 49 12.62 15.52 -12.80
C ILE A 49 11.24 14.98 -13.13
N PHE A 50 10.23 15.85 -13.19
CA PHE A 50 8.87 15.45 -13.51
C PHE A 50 8.76 14.99 -14.96
N GLY A 51 9.44 15.67 -15.89
CA GLY A 51 9.54 15.28 -17.30
C GLY A 51 10.21 13.93 -17.48
N ILE A 52 11.36 13.69 -16.83
CA ILE A 52 12.04 12.38 -16.84
C ILE A 52 11.13 11.29 -16.25
N SER A 53 10.46 11.59 -15.14
CA SER A 53 9.57 10.64 -14.45
C SER A 53 8.34 10.29 -15.30
N ALA A 54 7.73 11.29 -15.94
CA ALA A 54 6.59 11.12 -16.83
C ALA A 54 6.99 10.32 -18.08
N TYR A 55 8.14 10.64 -18.69
CA TYR A 55 8.67 9.89 -19.84
C TYR A 55 8.96 8.42 -19.47
N ALA A 56 9.61 8.18 -18.33
CA ALA A 56 9.88 6.84 -17.85
C ALA A 56 8.58 6.06 -17.56
N GLY A 57 7.58 6.71 -16.96
CA GLY A 57 6.25 6.16 -16.73
C GLY A 57 5.53 5.79 -18.04
N TYR A 58 5.55 6.69 -19.02
CA TYR A 58 4.99 6.46 -20.35
C TYR A 58 5.69 5.30 -21.08
N LYS A 59 7.03 5.25 -21.03
CA LYS A 59 7.81 4.16 -21.61
C LYS A 59 7.49 2.82 -20.95
N SER A 60 7.34 2.78 -19.63
CA SER A 60 6.96 1.57 -18.90
C SER A 60 5.53 1.12 -19.25
N TYR A 61 4.59 2.06 -19.31
CA TYR A 61 3.20 1.78 -19.66
C TYR A 61 3.08 1.23 -21.10
N SER A 62 3.74 1.87 -22.06
CA SER A 62 3.72 1.44 -23.46
C SER A 62 4.35 0.06 -23.65
N ARG A 63 5.43 -0.27 -22.92
CA ARG A 63 6.01 -1.62 -22.92
C ARG A 63 5.03 -2.66 -22.38
N ASN A 64 4.44 -2.44 -21.21
CA ASN A 64 3.52 -3.40 -20.59
C ASN A 64 2.28 -3.64 -21.47
N ARG A 65 1.77 -2.59 -22.12
CA ARG A 65 0.65 -2.72 -23.06
C ARG A 65 1.01 -3.58 -24.29
N ARG A 66 2.19 -3.36 -24.88
CA ARG A 66 2.68 -4.18 -26.02
C ARG A 66 2.85 -5.65 -25.63
N GLU A 67 3.39 -5.92 -24.44
CA GLU A 67 3.49 -7.28 -23.91
C GLU A 67 2.10 -7.91 -23.73
N GLY A 68 1.14 -7.19 -23.14
CA GLY A 68 -0.25 -7.67 -23.02
C GLY A 68 -0.93 -7.97 -24.36
N GLU A 69 -0.68 -7.15 -25.39
CA GLU A 69 -1.20 -7.38 -26.75
C GLU A 69 -0.66 -8.65 -27.40
N GLN A 70 0.59 -9.06 -27.12
CA GLN A 70 1.14 -10.32 -27.61
C GLN A 70 0.39 -11.53 -27.05
N TYR A 71 0.04 -11.49 -25.76
CA TYR A 71 -0.75 -12.54 -25.13
C TYR A 71 -2.21 -12.54 -25.60
N ARG A 72 -2.80 -11.39 -25.92
CA ARG A 72 -4.16 -11.31 -26.51
C ARG A 72 -4.30 -12.06 -27.83
N ARG A 73 -3.21 -12.26 -28.58
CA ARG A 73 -3.23 -13.06 -29.81
C ARG A 73 -3.31 -14.57 -29.55
N ARG A 74 -3.05 -15.02 -28.32
CA ARG A 74 -3.16 -16.42 -27.91
C ARG A 74 -4.55 -16.71 -27.37
N GLN A 75 -4.97 -17.97 -27.44
CA GLN A 75 -6.24 -18.43 -26.86
C GLN A 75 -6.15 -18.36 -25.33
N ALA A 76 -7.05 -17.59 -24.71
CA ALA A 76 -7.18 -17.51 -23.26
C ALA A 76 -7.89 -18.77 -22.72
N LEU A 77 -7.44 -19.26 -21.57
CA LEU A 77 -8.07 -20.39 -20.88
C LEU A 77 -9.41 -19.98 -20.25
N SER A 78 -9.42 -18.79 -19.63
CA SER A 78 -10.61 -18.21 -19.03
C SER A 78 -10.42 -16.71 -18.85
N ARG A 79 -11.53 -15.97 -18.85
CA ARG A 79 -11.55 -14.54 -18.60
C ARG A 79 -12.64 -14.22 -17.58
N LEU A 80 -12.25 -13.63 -16.46
CA LEU A 80 -13.17 -13.02 -15.51
C LEU A 80 -13.41 -11.57 -15.92
N THR A 81 -14.69 -11.21 -16.07
CA THR A 81 -15.11 -9.85 -16.40
C THR A 81 -15.17 -8.98 -15.15
N GLY A 82 -15.04 -7.66 -15.32
CA GLY A 82 -15.16 -6.70 -14.22
C GLY A 82 -16.49 -6.81 -13.46
N ASP A 83 -17.59 -7.11 -14.17
CA ASP A 83 -18.91 -7.28 -13.54
C ASP A 83 -18.97 -8.51 -12.64
N ASP A 84 -18.33 -9.62 -13.03
CA ASP A 84 -18.27 -10.82 -12.19
C ASP A 84 -17.42 -10.60 -10.95
N ILE A 85 -16.30 -9.90 -11.11
CA ILE A 85 -15.41 -9.50 -10.00
C ILE A 85 -16.17 -8.59 -9.05
N LYS A 86 -16.85 -7.57 -9.57
CA LYS A 86 -17.63 -6.60 -8.77
C LYS A 86 -18.75 -7.29 -8.00
N LYS A 87 -19.52 -8.17 -8.64
CA LYS A 87 -20.60 -8.94 -7.99
C LYS A 87 -20.09 -9.86 -6.88
N ALA A 88 -18.90 -10.44 -7.06
CA ALA A 88 -18.27 -11.25 -6.02
C ALA A 88 -17.74 -10.37 -4.87
N MET A 89 -17.15 -9.22 -5.19
CA MET A 89 -16.62 -8.24 -4.24
C MET A 89 -17.73 -7.58 -3.38
N GLU A 90 -18.88 -7.28 -3.95
CA GLU A 90 -20.04 -6.70 -3.23
C GLU A 90 -20.57 -7.60 -2.11
N ARG A 91 -20.30 -8.91 -2.17
CA ARG A 91 -20.67 -9.86 -1.11
C ARG A 91 -19.66 -9.95 0.03
N ASP A 92 -18.49 -9.33 -0.10
CA ASP A 92 -17.47 -9.29 0.94
C ASP A 92 -17.78 -8.17 1.95
N TYR A 93 -18.55 -8.51 2.99
CA TYR A 93 -18.94 -7.58 4.05
C TYR A 93 -17.75 -7.14 4.95
N GLU A 94 -16.62 -7.85 4.89
CA GLU A 94 -15.42 -7.53 5.68
C GLU A 94 -14.49 -6.58 4.92
N LEU A 95 -14.64 -6.49 3.59
CA LEU A 95 -13.81 -5.61 2.75
C LEU A 95 -13.80 -4.16 3.22
N PRO A 96 -14.95 -3.50 3.50
CA PRO A 96 -14.93 -2.11 3.98
C PRO A 96 -14.27 -1.96 5.35
N LYS A 97 -14.35 -2.98 6.21
CA LYS A 97 -13.70 -3.00 7.53
C LYS A 97 -12.18 -3.11 7.40
N GLU A 98 -11.69 -3.96 6.49
CA GLU A 98 -10.26 -4.07 6.16
C GLU A 98 -9.72 -2.75 5.59
N TYR A 99 -10.42 -2.17 4.61
CA TYR A 99 -10.03 -0.91 3.99
C TYR A 99 -10.04 0.25 4.97
N SER A 100 -11.04 0.33 5.86
CA SER A 100 -11.11 1.40 6.86
C SER A 100 -10.07 1.26 7.97
N ALA A 101 -9.74 0.03 8.40
CA ALA A 101 -8.64 -0.20 9.33
C ALA A 101 -7.28 0.18 8.72
N LEU A 102 -7.08 -0.14 7.43
CA LEU A 102 -5.89 0.25 6.69
C LEU A 102 -5.82 1.78 6.51
N SER A 103 -6.92 2.41 6.08
CA SER A 103 -6.96 3.86 5.84
C SER A 103 -6.73 4.65 7.12
N LYS A 104 -7.27 4.23 8.27
CA LYS A 104 -6.99 4.84 9.58
C LYS A 104 -5.49 4.85 9.90
N LYS A 105 -4.80 3.74 9.68
CA LYS A 105 -3.33 3.66 9.84
C LYS A 105 -2.61 4.59 8.87
N MET A 106 -3.09 4.70 7.62
CA MET A 106 -2.52 5.63 6.63
C MET A 106 -2.72 7.10 7.04
N PHE A 107 -3.90 7.47 7.51
CA PHE A 107 -4.19 8.83 7.96
C PHE A 107 -3.43 9.21 9.22
N LEU A 108 -3.27 8.28 10.17
CA LEU A 108 -2.43 8.51 11.35
C LEU A 108 -0.98 8.84 10.93
N ASN A 109 -0.43 8.05 10.02
CA ASN A 109 0.91 8.25 9.48
C ASN A 109 1.04 9.57 8.69
N LEU A 110 0.04 9.91 7.89
CA LEU A 110 -0.01 11.19 7.19
C LEU A 110 -0.10 12.37 8.17
N GLY A 111 -0.92 12.26 9.22
CA GLY A 111 -1.06 13.26 10.26
C GLY A 111 0.26 13.53 10.99
N ILE A 112 0.98 12.47 11.38
CA ILE A 112 2.32 12.58 11.98
C ILE A 112 3.27 13.35 11.04
N MET A 113 3.25 13.05 9.74
CA MET A 113 4.09 13.74 8.76
C MET A 113 3.73 15.20 8.56
N ILE A 114 2.45 15.54 8.56
CA ILE A 114 1.99 16.93 8.45
C ILE A 114 2.41 17.71 9.70
N VAL A 115 2.20 17.15 10.89
CA VAL A 115 2.62 17.78 12.16
C VAL A 115 4.13 17.98 12.18
N LEU A 116 4.89 16.97 11.76
CA LEU A 116 6.34 17.08 11.65
C LEU A 116 6.74 18.17 10.66
N LEU A 117 6.12 18.24 9.48
CA LEU A 117 6.40 19.28 8.48
C LEU A 117 6.07 20.68 9.00
N ILE A 118 4.99 20.86 9.75
CA ILE A 118 4.65 22.14 10.38
C ILE A 118 5.70 22.49 11.44
N ALA A 119 6.05 21.53 12.32
CA ALA A 119 7.08 21.73 13.33
C ALA A 119 8.44 22.09 12.69
N VAL A 120 8.79 21.42 11.59
CA VAL A 120 9.96 21.70 10.77
C VAL A 120 9.95 23.14 10.30
N LEU A 121 8.87 23.61 9.68
CA LEU A 121 8.77 24.98 9.15
C LEU A 121 8.84 26.06 10.24
N LEU A 122 8.19 25.82 11.39
CA LEU A 122 8.20 26.76 12.51
C LEU A 122 9.61 26.87 13.13
N VAL A 123 10.29 25.74 13.32
CA VAL A 123 11.64 25.72 13.90
C VAL A 123 12.69 26.16 12.90
N TYR A 124 12.47 25.92 11.59
CA TYR A 124 13.45 26.14 10.52
C TYR A 124 14.07 27.55 10.57
N SER A 125 13.24 28.60 10.60
CA SER A 125 13.72 29.98 10.58
C SER A 125 14.59 30.30 11.80
N THR A 126 14.13 29.92 12.99
CA THR A 126 14.86 30.18 14.25
C THR A 126 16.18 29.42 14.30
N LEU A 127 16.18 28.16 13.88
CA LEU A 127 17.35 27.30 13.89
C LEU A 127 18.38 27.76 12.83
N PHE A 128 17.91 28.10 11.64
CA PHE A 128 18.73 28.64 10.56
C PHE A 128 19.48 29.90 10.99
N ASN A 129 18.78 30.86 11.59
CA ASN A 129 19.38 32.11 12.04
C ASN A 129 20.45 31.89 13.12
N LYS A 130 20.19 31.03 14.11
CA LYS A 130 21.16 30.69 15.17
C LYS A 130 22.40 30.01 14.61
N ILE A 131 22.23 29.03 13.71
CA ILE A 131 23.36 28.35 13.07
C ILE A 131 24.18 29.34 12.22
N ALA A 132 23.49 30.19 11.45
CA ALA A 132 24.14 31.19 10.62
C ALA A 132 24.92 32.23 11.44
N GLU A 133 24.46 32.56 12.65
CA GLU A 133 25.14 33.46 13.59
C GLU A 133 26.41 32.81 14.16
N VAL A 134 26.31 31.56 14.61
CA VAL A 134 27.48 30.80 15.11
C VAL A 134 28.54 30.65 14.02
N ILE A 135 28.14 30.35 12.77
CA ILE A 135 29.06 30.26 11.64
C ILE A 135 29.67 31.63 11.33
N SER A 136 28.89 32.72 11.37
CA SER A 136 29.44 34.07 11.21
C SER A 136 30.52 34.38 12.24
N ALA A 137 30.29 34.04 13.52
CA ALA A 137 31.27 34.25 14.58
C ALA A 137 32.55 33.44 14.33
N LEU A 138 32.41 32.23 13.79
CA LEU A 138 33.52 31.32 13.50
C LEU A 138 34.33 31.75 12.26
N LEU A 139 33.69 32.40 11.28
CA LEU A 139 34.31 32.91 10.05
C LEU A 139 34.84 34.36 10.17
N GLY A 140 34.42 35.11 11.20
CA GLY A 140 34.60 36.56 11.36
C GLY A 140 36.04 37.07 11.53
N SER A 141 37.05 36.20 11.52
CA SER A 141 38.48 36.54 11.65
C SER A 141 39.28 36.27 10.38
N THR A 142 38.63 35.94 9.26
CA THR A 142 39.32 35.53 8.03
C THR A 142 39.62 36.71 7.10
N SER A 143 40.83 36.73 6.52
CA SER A 143 41.29 37.75 5.56
C SER A 143 40.68 37.60 4.15
N MET A 144 39.54 36.93 4.02
CA MET A 144 38.91 36.65 2.73
C MET A 144 38.05 37.81 2.26
N ALA A 145 37.79 37.87 0.95
CA ALA A 145 36.84 38.83 0.39
C ALA A 145 35.45 38.63 1.01
N GLN A 146 34.76 39.74 1.30
CA GLN A 146 33.49 39.74 2.02
C GLN A 146 32.41 38.87 1.34
N SER A 147 32.38 38.84 0.01
CA SER A 147 31.47 37.98 -0.77
C SER A 147 31.76 36.48 -0.60
N THR A 148 33.03 36.10 -0.44
CA THR A 148 33.44 34.71 -0.18
C THR A 148 33.04 34.26 1.22
N VAL A 149 33.19 35.15 2.21
CA VAL A 149 32.77 34.89 3.60
C VAL A 149 31.25 34.73 3.68
N GLU A 150 30.49 35.58 2.99
CA GLU A 150 29.04 35.47 2.90
C GLU A 150 28.59 34.17 2.22
N PHE A 151 29.21 33.79 1.10
CA PHE A 151 28.93 32.52 0.43
C PHE A 151 29.18 31.33 1.37
N LEU A 152 30.34 31.28 2.01
CA LEU A 152 30.74 30.18 2.87
C LEU A 152 29.82 30.04 4.09
N ARG A 153 29.41 31.17 4.67
CA ARG A 153 28.42 31.21 5.75
C ARG A 153 27.12 30.53 5.33
N TYR A 154 26.51 30.97 4.24
CA TYR A 154 25.24 30.39 3.77
C TYR A 154 25.40 28.93 3.36
N PHE A 155 26.48 28.59 2.66
CA PHE A 155 26.76 27.24 2.20
C PHE A 155 26.86 26.24 3.38
N ILE A 156 27.68 26.55 4.37
CA ILE A 156 27.84 25.70 5.56
C ILE A 156 26.52 25.63 6.35
N THR A 157 25.81 26.75 6.48
CA THR A 157 24.49 26.77 7.16
C THR A 157 23.51 25.81 6.49
N TYR A 158 23.39 25.85 5.16
CA TYR A 158 22.51 24.94 4.43
C TYR A 158 22.93 23.48 4.59
N LEU A 159 24.23 23.16 4.54
CA LEU A 159 24.73 21.79 4.75
C LEU A 159 24.39 21.26 6.15
N ILE A 160 24.62 22.06 7.20
CA ILE A 160 24.28 21.65 8.58
C ILE A 160 22.77 21.45 8.71
N MET A 161 21.96 22.34 8.14
CA MET A 161 20.51 22.20 8.15
C MET A 161 20.05 20.93 7.44
N PHE A 162 20.63 20.58 6.29
CA PHE A 162 20.36 19.30 5.63
C PHE A 162 20.73 18.10 6.51
N GLY A 163 21.88 18.16 7.18
CA GLY A 163 22.31 17.11 8.11
C GLY A 163 21.35 16.92 9.29
N ILE A 164 20.93 18.02 9.92
CA ILE A 164 19.94 18.00 11.01
C ILE A 164 18.62 17.41 10.52
N TRP A 165 18.10 17.87 9.38
CA TRP A 165 16.85 17.32 8.84
C TRP A 165 16.97 15.84 8.51
N PHE A 166 18.07 15.43 7.88
CA PHE A 166 18.32 14.02 7.59
C PHE A 166 18.30 13.19 8.88
N ALA A 167 18.93 13.65 9.95
CA ALA A 167 18.93 12.97 11.24
C ALA A 167 17.52 12.89 11.86
N VAL A 168 16.77 14.00 11.87
CA VAL A 168 15.37 14.05 12.37
C VAL A 168 14.51 13.06 11.59
N PHE A 169 14.54 13.12 10.25
CA PHE A 169 13.78 12.21 9.39
C PHE A 169 14.20 10.75 9.56
N TYR A 170 15.50 10.48 9.74
CA TYR A 170 16.00 9.14 10.00
C TYR A 170 15.48 8.57 11.31
N VAL A 171 15.56 9.35 12.40
CA VAL A 171 15.05 8.96 13.73
C VAL A 171 13.55 8.73 13.66
N VAL A 172 12.81 9.67 13.08
CA VAL A 172 11.35 9.55 12.95
C VAL A 172 10.99 8.33 12.12
N ALA A 173 11.61 8.12 10.96
CA ALA A 173 11.36 6.95 10.12
C ALA A 173 11.67 5.63 10.86
N ARG A 174 12.72 5.60 11.68
CA ARG A 174 13.11 4.42 12.46
C ARG A 174 12.10 4.08 13.55
N TYR A 175 11.56 5.07 14.25
CA TYR A 175 10.63 4.89 15.37
C TYR A 175 9.18 4.69 14.93
N THR A 176 8.74 5.43 13.92
CA THR A 176 7.35 5.36 13.42
C THR A 176 7.14 4.22 12.42
N GLY A 177 8.21 3.58 11.95
CA GLY A 177 8.15 2.60 10.87
C GLY A 177 7.67 3.19 9.54
N LEU A 178 7.68 4.53 9.40
CA LEU A 178 7.25 5.22 8.19
C LEU A 178 8.16 4.83 7.01
N PRO A 179 7.60 4.37 5.89
CA PRO A 179 8.33 3.67 4.83
C PRO A 179 9.11 4.57 3.88
N TYR A 180 9.59 5.73 4.33
CA TYR A 180 10.38 6.63 3.48
C TYR A 180 11.76 6.06 3.13
N LEU A 181 12.25 5.06 3.89
CA LEU A 181 13.55 4.41 3.68
C LEU A 181 13.50 2.88 3.61
N SER A 182 12.39 2.25 4.04
CA SER A 182 12.22 0.79 4.04
C SER A 182 11.48 0.34 2.78
N GLN A 183 12.21 -0.23 1.83
CA GLN A 183 11.65 -0.86 0.61
C GLN A 183 10.70 -2.04 0.92
N ASN A 184 10.72 -2.56 2.15
CA ASN A 184 9.98 -3.76 2.57
C ASN A 184 8.69 -3.47 3.33
N THR A 185 8.32 -2.20 3.52
CA THR A 185 7.09 -1.80 4.24
C THR A 185 6.34 -0.69 3.52
N SER A 186 6.50 -0.56 2.19
CA SER A 186 5.67 0.40 1.46
C SER A 186 4.21 0.03 1.69
N MET A 187 3.39 1.02 2.09
CA MET A 187 1.98 0.80 2.49
C MET A 187 1.18 0.08 1.40
N MET A 188 1.59 0.24 0.14
CA MET A 188 1.03 -0.46 -1.01
C MET A 188 1.27 -1.99 -1.00
N GLN A 189 2.34 -2.50 -0.39
CA GLN A 189 2.60 -3.94 -0.32
C GLN A 189 1.58 -4.69 0.54
N ASN A 190 1.10 -4.06 1.62
CA ASN A 190 0.11 -4.66 2.53
C ASN A 190 -1.34 -4.50 2.06
N MET A 191 -1.59 -3.61 1.09
CA MET A 191 -2.90 -3.48 0.46
C MET A 191 -3.06 -4.57 -0.60
N PRO A 192 -4.15 -5.36 -0.57
CA PRO A 192 -4.44 -6.29 -1.65
C PRO A 192 -4.74 -5.51 -2.93
N TYR A 193 -4.03 -5.84 -4.01
CA TYR A 193 -4.40 -5.39 -5.33
C TYR A 193 -5.65 -6.15 -5.78
N ILE A 194 -6.74 -5.42 -6.00
CA ILE A 194 -7.99 -5.96 -6.52
C ILE A 194 -8.16 -5.47 -7.96
N PRO A 195 -8.21 -6.37 -8.94
CA PRO A 195 -8.43 -6.03 -10.34
C PRO A 195 -9.84 -5.50 -10.53
N THR A 196 -10.02 -4.52 -11.41
CA THR A 196 -11.33 -3.84 -11.58
C THR A 196 -11.96 -4.08 -12.94
N LYS A 197 -11.13 -4.34 -13.96
CA LYS A 197 -11.56 -4.41 -15.36
C LYS A 197 -11.72 -5.84 -15.85
N SER A 198 -10.67 -6.64 -15.76
CA SER A 198 -10.74 -8.08 -16.06
C SER A 198 -9.48 -8.82 -15.63
N ILE A 199 -9.63 -10.13 -15.45
CA ILE A 199 -8.52 -11.06 -15.20
C ILE A 199 -8.55 -12.11 -16.30
N THR A 200 -7.45 -12.28 -17.03
CA THR A 200 -7.35 -13.26 -18.10
C THR A 200 -6.27 -14.28 -17.78
N PHE A 201 -6.62 -15.56 -17.83
CA PHE A 201 -5.72 -16.67 -17.54
C PHE A 201 -5.20 -17.29 -18.83
N TYR A 202 -3.88 -17.42 -18.93
CA TYR A 202 -3.16 -18.09 -20.02
C TYR A 202 -2.30 -19.22 -19.45
N LYS A 203 -1.94 -20.21 -20.27
CA LYS A 203 -1.15 -21.37 -19.82
C LYS A 203 0.15 -21.01 -19.07
N ASP A 204 0.80 -19.92 -19.47
CA ASP A 204 2.10 -19.46 -18.97
C ASP A 204 2.04 -18.10 -18.24
N ALA A 205 0.87 -17.45 -18.15
CA ALA A 205 0.75 -16.12 -17.58
C ALA A 205 -0.67 -15.77 -17.11
N VAL A 206 -0.78 -14.83 -16.16
CA VAL A 206 -2.04 -14.19 -15.76
C VAL A 206 -1.96 -12.71 -16.05
N ILE A 207 -2.98 -12.16 -16.70
CA ILE A 207 -3.06 -10.73 -17.00
C ILE A 207 -4.14 -10.08 -16.15
N PHE A 208 -3.73 -9.04 -15.44
CA PHE A 208 -4.60 -8.20 -14.62
C PHE A 208 -4.87 -6.86 -15.31
N ASP A 209 -6.15 -6.48 -15.39
CA ASP A 209 -6.65 -5.22 -15.96
C ASP A 209 -6.16 -4.90 -17.37
N ASP A 210 -5.85 -5.94 -18.15
CA ASP A 210 -5.24 -5.87 -19.49
C ASP A 210 -3.88 -5.14 -19.51
N LEU A 211 -3.26 -4.90 -18.35
CA LEU A 211 -2.04 -4.10 -18.22
C LEU A 211 -0.90 -4.86 -17.57
N TYR A 212 -1.18 -5.57 -16.47
CA TYR A 212 -0.15 -6.23 -15.68
C TYR A 212 -0.05 -7.70 -16.07
N VAL A 213 0.96 -8.03 -16.87
CA VAL A 213 1.26 -9.40 -17.28
C VAL A 213 2.16 -10.05 -16.22
N LEU A 214 1.64 -11.06 -15.54
CA LEU A 214 2.36 -11.85 -14.54
C LEU A 214 2.71 -13.20 -15.16
N LYS A 215 3.99 -13.43 -15.41
CA LYS A 215 4.49 -14.67 -16.01
C LYS A 215 4.70 -15.72 -14.93
N ALA A 216 4.35 -16.96 -15.22
CA ALA A 216 4.64 -18.09 -14.34
C ALA A 216 6.10 -18.56 -14.50
N PRO A 217 6.72 -19.15 -13.45
CA PRO A 217 6.17 -19.37 -12.12
C PRO A 217 6.18 -18.09 -11.24
N LEU A 218 5.18 -17.97 -10.38
CA LEU A 218 5.04 -16.89 -9.40
C LEU A 218 5.69 -17.30 -8.08
N ASP A 219 6.62 -16.49 -7.61
CA ASP A 219 7.28 -16.66 -6.30
C ASP A 219 6.33 -16.19 -5.17
N ALA A 220 5.41 -17.08 -4.78
CA ALA A 220 4.47 -16.86 -3.70
C ALA A 220 5.01 -17.35 -2.35
N ASP A 221 4.68 -16.60 -1.31
CA ASP A 221 4.91 -16.92 0.09
C ASP A 221 3.76 -17.77 0.65
N SER A 222 2.53 -17.27 0.49
CA SER A 222 1.31 -17.98 0.88
C SER A 222 0.16 -17.72 -0.08
N VAL A 223 -0.80 -18.65 -0.11
CA VAL A 223 -2.08 -18.46 -0.80
C VAL A 223 -3.23 -18.80 0.13
N MET A 224 -4.22 -17.90 0.16
CA MET A 224 -5.47 -18.03 0.91
C MET A 224 -6.63 -18.19 -0.06
N VAL A 225 -7.46 -19.22 0.16
CA VAL A 225 -8.68 -19.46 -0.62
C VAL A 225 -9.86 -19.35 0.32
N ASP A 226 -10.60 -18.24 0.23
CA ASP A 226 -11.76 -17.97 1.07
C ASP A 226 -13.05 -18.13 0.27
N GLU A 227 -13.81 -19.18 0.58
CA GLU A 227 -15.10 -19.46 -0.06
C GLU A 227 -16.22 -18.54 0.43
N LYS A 228 -16.18 -18.17 1.72
CA LYS A 228 -17.19 -17.32 2.35
C LYS A 228 -17.13 -15.91 1.76
N ARG A 229 -15.91 -15.39 1.63
CA ARG A 229 -15.62 -14.05 1.08
C ARG A 229 -15.35 -14.05 -0.42
N ARG A 230 -15.38 -15.22 -1.07
CA ARG A 230 -15.37 -15.41 -2.52
C ARG A 230 -14.11 -14.89 -3.22
N PHE A 231 -12.94 -15.11 -2.63
CA PHE A 231 -11.68 -14.70 -3.24
C PHE A 231 -10.55 -15.73 -3.09
N VAL A 232 -9.59 -15.61 -3.98
CA VAL A 232 -8.27 -16.23 -3.88
C VAL A 232 -7.24 -15.11 -3.71
N GLU A 233 -6.49 -15.14 -2.62
CA GLU A 233 -5.44 -14.16 -2.33
C GLU A 233 -4.06 -14.80 -2.41
N ILE A 234 -3.19 -14.23 -3.24
CA ILE A 234 -1.81 -14.67 -3.44
C ILE A 234 -0.89 -13.63 -2.80
N VAL A 235 -0.08 -14.05 -1.83
CA VAL A 235 0.96 -13.22 -1.22
C VAL A 235 2.28 -13.57 -1.86
N LEU A 236 2.87 -12.64 -2.63
CA LEU A 236 4.18 -12.81 -3.27
C LEU A 236 5.31 -12.69 -2.24
N LYS A 237 6.48 -13.30 -2.44
CA LYS A 237 7.65 -13.05 -1.57
C LYS A 237 8.20 -11.63 -1.77
N LYS A 238 8.17 -11.13 -3.00
CA LYS A 238 8.63 -9.78 -3.38
C LYS A 238 7.63 -9.15 -4.35
N PRO A 239 7.45 -7.81 -4.31
CA PRO A 239 6.66 -7.12 -5.33
C PRO A 239 7.32 -7.31 -6.71
N MET A 240 6.50 -7.48 -7.74
CA MET A 240 7.00 -7.60 -9.11
C MET A 240 7.42 -6.25 -9.67
N SER A 241 8.33 -6.25 -10.65
CA SER A 241 8.84 -5.02 -11.29
C SER A 241 7.74 -4.10 -11.81
N ASN A 242 6.65 -4.70 -12.28
CA ASN A 242 5.53 -4.00 -12.90
C ASN A 242 4.34 -3.79 -11.97
N LEU A 243 4.36 -4.39 -10.77
CA LEU A 243 3.24 -4.34 -9.83
C LEU A 243 3.76 -4.14 -8.40
N PRO A 244 3.58 -2.96 -7.79
CA PRO A 244 4.15 -2.62 -6.49
C PRO A 244 3.43 -3.29 -5.30
N TYR A 245 2.46 -4.17 -5.58
CA TYR A 245 1.64 -4.87 -4.60
C TYR A 245 2.20 -6.27 -4.35
N ARG A 246 2.25 -6.67 -3.08
CA ARG A 246 2.67 -8.02 -2.67
C ARG A 246 1.47 -8.97 -2.61
N ARG A 247 0.31 -8.46 -2.19
CA ARG A 247 -0.94 -9.20 -2.06
C ARG A 247 -1.79 -9.00 -3.31
N LEU A 248 -2.14 -10.08 -4.01
CA LEU A 248 -3.01 -10.07 -5.19
C LEU A 248 -4.30 -10.79 -4.84
N ARG A 249 -5.44 -10.12 -4.93
CA ARG A 249 -6.74 -10.70 -4.56
C ARG A 249 -7.63 -10.85 -5.78
N ILE A 250 -8.06 -12.07 -6.07
CA ILE A 250 -8.90 -12.45 -7.20
C ILE A 250 -10.29 -12.77 -6.67
N TYR A 251 -11.27 -11.91 -6.92
CA TYR A 251 -12.68 -12.20 -6.59
C TYR A 251 -13.34 -13.02 -7.69
N THR A 252 -14.05 -14.07 -7.29
CA THR A 252 -14.74 -14.98 -8.21
C THR A 252 -15.91 -15.64 -7.51
N ARG A 253 -16.96 -16.01 -8.25
CA ARG A 253 -18.11 -16.75 -7.69
C ARG A 253 -17.70 -18.13 -7.19
N ASP A 254 -16.68 -18.73 -7.80
CA ASP A 254 -16.13 -20.05 -7.47
C ASP A 254 -14.61 -19.94 -7.24
N PRO A 255 -14.17 -19.65 -6.00
CA PRO A 255 -12.76 -19.52 -5.64
C PRO A 255 -11.98 -20.82 -5.79
N ARG A 256 -12.57 -21.96 -5.38
CA ARG A 256 -11.93 -23.27 -5.48
C ARG A 256 -11.69 -23.66 -6.93
N GLY A 257 -12.70 -23.50 -7.80
CA GLY A 257 -12.53 -23.83 -9.21
C GLY A 257 -11.45 -22.99 -9.89
N VAL A 258 -11.33 -21.70 -9.56
CA VAL A 258 -10.26 -20.84 -10.09
C VAL A 258 -8.89 -21.23 -9.53
N TRP A 259 -8.81 -21.56 -8.24
CA TRP A 259 -7.60 -22.06 -7.59
C TRP A 259 -7.08 -23.33 -8.26
N GLU A 260 -7.91 -24.37 -8.33
CA GLU A 260 -7.51 -25.69 -8.84
C GLU A 260 -7.18 -25.68 -10.32
N LYS A 261 -7.98 -24.97 -11.14
CA LYS A 261 -7.85 -25.01 -12.61
C LYS A 261 -6.72 -24.14 -13.12
N TYR A 262 -6.48 -22.99 -12.49
CA TYR A 262 -5.59 -21.95 -13.02
C TYR A 262 -4.48 -21.61 -12.02
N VAL A 263 -4.82 -21.12 -10.83
CA VAL A 263 -3.84 -20.46 -9.95
C VAL A 263 -2.77 -21.43 -9.43
N SER A 264 -3.16 -22.65 -9.06
CA SER A 264 -2.25 -23.70 -8.57
C SER A 264 -1.10 -24.01 -9.53
N LYS A 265 -1.35 -23.90 -10.85
CA LYS A 265 -0.37 -24.19 -11.91
C LYS A 265 0.67 -23.09 -12.10
N TYR A 266 0.41 -21.89 -11.60
CA TYR A 266 1.34 -20.77 -11.72
C TYR A 266 2.31 -20.67 -10.54
N LEU A 267 2.19 -21.50 -9.51
CA LEU A 267 2.99 -21.40 -8.30
C LEU A 267 4.19 -22.36 -8.32
N GLU A 268 5.27 -21.97 -7.66
CA GLU A 268 6.39 -22.87 -7.38
C GLU A 268 5.96 -23.96 -6.37
N THR A 269 6.57 -25.15 -6.47
CA THR A 269 6.17 -26.40 -5.79
C THR A 269 6.25 -26.38 -4.24
N GLN A 270 6.48 -25.23 -3.59
CA GLN A 270 6.68 -25.11 -2.13
C GLN A 270 5.82 -24.02 -1.46
N VAL A 271 4.64 -23.69 -1.99
CA VAL A 271 3.77 -22.69 -1.36
C VAL A 271 3.00 -23.29 -0.17
N LYS A 272 3.08 -22.63 0.99
CA LYS A 272 2.21 -22.93 2.14
C LYS A 272 0.80 -22.41 1.83
N VAL A 273 -0.14 -23.34 1.61
CA VAL A 273 -1.57 -23.01 1.48
C VAL A 273 -2.10 -22.77 2.89
N GLU A 274 -2.34 -21.51 3.24
CA GLU A 274 -2.83 -21.11 4.55
C GLU A 274 -4.35 -20.96 4.49
N GLU A 275 -5.02 -21.97 5.06
CA GLU A 275 -6.47 -22.07 5.36
C GLU A 275 -7.48 -21.92 4.20
N VAL A 276 -8.10 -23.05 3.87
CA VAL A 276 -9.46 -23.08 3.31
C VAL A 276 -10.41 -22.86 4.49
N LYS A 277 -10.86 -21.62 4.72
CA LYS A 277 -11.97 -21.36 5.66
C LYS A 277 -13.26 -21.93 5.06
N ARG A 278 -13.50 -23.20 5.34
CA ARG A 278 -14.79 -23.86 5.11
C ARG A 278 -15.84 -23.11 5.94
N PRO A 279 -17.03 -22.80 5.42
CA PRO A 279 -18.12 -22.46 6.31
C PRO A 279 -18.33 -23.66 7.23
N GLU A 280 -17.93 -23.55 8.50
CA GLU A 280 -18.52 -24.38 9.53
C GLU A 280 -20.03 -24.20 9.39
N PRO A 281 -20.83 -25.28 9.35
CA PRO A 281 -22.27 -25.12 9.44
C PRO A 281 -22.52 -24.27 10.69
N GLU A 282 -23.19 -23.13 10.52
CA GLU A 282 -23.73 -22.41 11.66
C GLU A 282 -24.44 -23.46 12.52
N PRO A 283 -24.09 -23.62 13.81
CA PRO A 283 -24.92 -24.43 14.67
C PRO A 283 -26.32 -23.84 14.55
N GLU A 284 -27.25 -24.61 13.99
CA GLU A 284 -28.65 -24.24 13.94
C GLU A 284 -29.01 -23.77 15.34
N LYS A 285 -29.31 -22.48 15.48
CA LYS A 285 -29.75 -21.96 16.79
C LYS A 285 -30.94 -22.82 17.19
N PRO A 286 -30.93 -23.47 18.36
CA PRO A 286 -32.07 -24.26 18.80
C PRO A 286 -33.30 -23.35 18.75
N ARG A 287 -34.35 -23.80 18.04
CA ARG A 287 -35.58 -23.01 17.88
C ARG A 287 -36.19 -22.84 19.28
N GLU A 288 -36.25 -21.61 19.76
CA GLU A 288 -36.85 -21.31 21.07
C GLU A 288 -38.38 -21.31 20.96
N TYR A 289 -39.02 -22.42 21.34
CA TYR A 289 -40.47 -22.50 21.39
C TYR A 289 -41.01 -21.79 22.63
N ARG A 290 -42.18 -21.17 22.51
CA ARG A 290 -42.90 -20.54 23.64
C ARG A 290 -44.24 -21.22 23.86
N CYS A 291 -44.58 -21.45 25.12
CA CYS A 291 -45.85 -22.03 25.51
C CYS A 291 -47.01 -21.09 25.12
N PRO A 292 -47.99 -21.53 24.32
CA PRO A 292 -49.09 -20.69 23.85
C PRO A 292 -50.02 -20.26 25.00
N TYR A 293 -50.00 -20.97 26.13
CA TYR A 293 -50.89 -20.70 27.25
C TYR A 293 -50.30 -19.76 28.31
N CYS A 294 -48.97 -19.69 28.45
CA CYS A 294 -48.34 -18.93 29.55
C CYS A 294 -47.05 -18.18 29.18
N GLY A 295 -46.60 -18.30 27.92
CA GLY A 295 -45.42 -17.61 27.39
C GLY A 295 -44.07 -18.11 27.89
N ALA A 296 -44.02 -19.21 28.65
CA ALA A 296 -42.77 -19.83 29.09
C ALA A 296 -41.97 -20.38 27.91
N LEU A 297 -40.64 -20.26 27.95
CA LEU A 297 -39.75 -20.92 27.01
C LEU A 297 -39.84 -22.44 27.20
N LEU A 298 -39.93 -23.18 26.09
CA LEU A 298 -40.08 -24.62 26.04
C LEU A 298 -38.85 -25.25 25.41
N SER A 299 -38.40 -26.38 25.98
CA SER A 299 -37.46 -27.30 25.36
C SER A 299 -38.23 -28.38 24.59
N GLU A 300 -37.70 -28.84 23.45
CA GLU A 300 -38.33 -29.87 22.61
C GLU A 300 -38.61 -31.20 23.34
N ASP A 301 -37.86 -31.46 24.42
CA ASP A 301 -37.98 -32.69 25.20
C ASP A 301 -39.14 -32.68 26.22
N TRP A 302 -39.89 -31.57 26.32
CA TRP A 302 -40.96 -31.43 27.32
C TRP A 302 -42.33 -31.81 26.76
N GLU A 303 -43.03 -32.75 27.39
CA GLU A 303 -44.42 -33.06 27.04
C GLU A 303 -45.44 -32.08 27.66
N TYR A 304 -45.08 -31.52 28.82
CA TYR A 304 -45.91 -30.60 29.60
C TYR A 304 -45.14 -29.34 29.96
N CYS A 305 -45.82 -28.20 29.96
CA CYS A 305 -45.19 -26.94 30.32
C CYS A 305 -44.94 -26.88 31.85
N PRO A 306 -43.70 -26.67 32.32
CA PRO A 306 -43.38 -26.65 33.75
C PRO A 306 -44.01 -25.47 34.50
N LYS A 307 -44.44 -24.41 33.78
CA LYS A 307 -45.03 -23.21 34.37
C LYS A 307 -46.55 -23.28 34.50
N CYS A 308 -47.25 -23.91 33.55
CA CYS A 308 -48.73 -23.95 33.53
C CYS A 308 -49.33 -25.34 33.63
N GLY A 309 -48.52 -26.41 33.60
CA GLY A 309 -48.96 -27.79 33.73
C GLY A 309 -49.76 -28.35 32.55
N ARG A 310 -49.99 -27.56 31.49
CA ARG A 310 -50.74 -27.99 30.31
C ARG A 310 -49.85 -28.76 29.33
N LYS A 311 -50.45 -29.72 28.64
CA LYS A 311 -49.81 -30.47 27.55
C LYS A 311 -49.45 -29.53 26.40
N ILE A 312 -48.25 -29.69 25.85
CA ILE A 312 -47.73 -28.83 24.78
C ILE A 312 -48.23 -29.36 23.43
N PRO A 313 -48.91 -28.55 22.59
CA PRO A 313 -49.35 -28.97 21.26
C PRO A 313 -48.20 -28.84 20.26
N TRP A 314 -47.26 -29.80 20.29
CA TRP A 314 -46.05 -29.79 19.45
C TRP A 314 -46.33 -29.72 17.95
N ASP A 315 -47.39 -30.39 17.47
CA ASP A 315 -47.73 -30.41 16.04
C ASP A 315 -48.17 -29.03 15.52
N GLU A 316 -48.86 -28.24 16.35
CA GLU A 316 -49.28 -26.87 16.01
C GLU A 316 -48.12 -25.89 16.16
N LEU A 317 -47.31 -26.05 17.21
CA LEU A 317 -46.14 -25.21 17.47
C LEU A 317 -45.06 -25.36 16.40
N ARG A 318 -44.83 -26.56 15.87
CA ARG A 318 -43.85 -26.77 14.79
C ARG A 318 -44.30 -26.09 13.50
N LYS A 319 -45.58 -26.23 13.13
CA LYS A 319 -46.17 -25.57 11.95
C LYS A 319 -46.18 -24.04 12.04
N ALA A 320 -46.29 -23.48 13.24
CA ALA A 320 -46.31 -22.03 13.45
C ALA A 320 -44.91 -21.37 13.39
N TYR A 321 -43.83 -22.16 13.53
CA TYR A 321 -42.43 -21.70 13.54
C TYR A 321 -41.61 -22.26 12.36
N GLU A 322 -42.26 -22.92 11.40
CA GLU A 322 -41.78 -23.17 10.03
C GLU A 322 -42.14 -21.98 9.14
#